data_AF-A0AAW9QS94-F1
#
_entry.id   AF-A0AAW9QS94-F1
#
_cell.length_a   1.000
_cell.length_b   1.000
_cell.length_c   1.000
_cell.angle_alpha   90.00
_cell.angle_beta   90.00
_cell.angle_gamma   90.00
#
_symmetry.space_group_name_H-M   'P 1'
#
loop_
_entity.id
_entity.type
_entity.pdbx_description
1 polymer ?
#
loop_
_entity_poly.entity_id
_entity_poly.type
_entity_poly.pdbx_seq_one_letter_code
_entity_poly.pdbx_strand_id
1 'polypeptide(L)'
;MTDFFISYNGRDKQWAEWIAWILEEASYSVVIQAWDFRPGSNFVLEMQKATVQAKQTIAVLSDNYLDALYTQPEWAAAFVQDPTGENRTLIPIRVAECKPKGLLQSIVYTDLVNLTDAEIARTTILNALQERAKPVRSPAFPGSPRSRVISEPKTFPGQTPHNIPPSTAHQFVDREEPRETLHQLLQAHDIVAIVDKTGKGGVGKTELAVQYSREHLSDYPGGCCWLYPDRTNLLTQLIEFAYLHFPNFQIPDFLSTDEGKIAYCWRNWLSGRKLLVFDNVTDLQAIRAYLPPSGSDFKVILTTRRNDLPFRPLYLGGLPENASQDLLVKLLGEEESRDKLELVNQLCEFVGHVPLGIYQIAALRQPSGR
;
A
#
# COMPACT_ATOMS: atom_id res chain seq x y z
N MET A 1 -25.16 -31.65 -4.25
CA MET A 1 -25.03 -30.46 -3.41
C MET A 1 -23.71 -29.83 -3.81
N THR A 2 -23.73 -28.60 -4.29
CA THR A 2 -22.55 -27.93 -4.85
C THR A 2 -21.69 -27.42 -3.71
N ASP A 3 -20.36 -27.45 -3.84
CA ASP A 3 -19.48 -26.96 -2.78
C ASP A 3 -19.46 -25.43 -2.78
N PHE A 4 -19.26 -24.81 -3.93
CA PHE A 4 -19.15 -23.35 -4.05
C PHE A 4 -20.09 -22.74 -5.09
N PHE A 5 -20.70 -21.61 -4.74
CA PHE A 5 -21.28 -20.68 -5.69
C PHE A 5 -20.38 -19.44 -5.80
N ILE A 6 -20.00 -19.02 -7.01
CA ILE A 6 -19.16 -17.83 -7.22
C ILE A 6 -20.03 -16.63 -7.61
N SER A 7 -20.09 -15.65 -6.71
CA SER A 7 -20.75 -14.36 -6.90
C SER A 7 -19.73 -13.30 -7.30
N TYR A 8 -19.97 -12.63 -8.44
CA TYR A 8 -19.05 -11.65 -9.01
C TYR A 8 -19.80 -10.60 -9.84
N ASN A 9 -19.15 -9.46 -10.11
CA ASN A 9 -19.65 -8.46 -11.06
C ASN A 9 -19.17 -8.83 -12.47
N GLY A 10 -19.97 -8.59 -13.50
CA GLY A 10 -19.60 -8.90 -14.89
C GLY A 10 -18.25 -8.33 -15.36
N ARG A 11 -17.78 -7.22 -14.78
CA ARG A 11 -16.44 -6.66 -15.04
C ARG A 11 -15.29 -7.48 -14.46
N ASP A 12 -15.57 -8.30 -13.46
CA ASP A 12 -14.61 -9.18 -12.79
C ASP A 12 -14.75 -10.64 -13.27
N LYS A 13 -15.44 -10.87 -14.40
CA LYS A 13 -15.69 -12.20 -14.97
C LYS A 13 -14.44 -13.05 -15.10
N GLN A 14 -13.34 -12.46 -15.57
CA GLN A 14 -12.09 -13.18 -15.77
C GLN A 14 -11.53 -13.76 -14.46
N TRP A 15 -11.60 -12.99 -13.37
CA TRP A 15 -11.21 -13.46 -12.04
C TRP A 15 -12.12 -14.56 -11.53
N ALA A 16 -13.44 -14.42 -11.74
CA ALA A 16 -14.41 -15.41 -11.32
C ALA A 16 -14.25 -16.75 -12.05
N GLU A 17 -14.03 -16.73 -13.37
CA GLU A 17 -13.76 -17.93 -14.18
C GLU A 17 -12.43 -18.58 -13.80
N TRP A 18 -11.40 -17.78 -13.49
CA TRP A 18 -10.11 -18.31 -13.05
C TRP A 18 -10.19 -18.98 -11.69
N ILE A 19 -10.88 -18.37 -10.72
CA ILE A 19 -11.14 -18.97 -9.42
C ILE A 19 -11.94 -20.27 -9.60
N ALA A 20 -13.02 -20.25 -10.38
CA ALA A 20 -13.83 -21.43 -10.65
C ALA A 20 -12.99 -22.60 -11.20
N TRP A 21 -12.08 -22.31 -12.14
CA TRP A 21 -11.21 -23.30 -12.75
C TRP A 21 -10.29 -23.98 -11.73
N ILE A 22 -9.65 -23.20 -10.85
CA ILE A 22 -8.77 -23.72 -9.80
C ILE A 22 -9.52 -24.66 -8.85
N LEU A 23 -10.77 -24.33 -8.54
CA LEU A 23 -11.59 -25.10 -7.63
C LEU A 23 -12.00 -26.45 -8.24
N GLU A 24 -12.40 -26.47 -9.52
CA GLU A 24 -12.68 -27.72 -10.22
C GLU A 24 -11.42 -28.59 -10.37
N GLU A 25 -10.25 -28.01 -10.64
CA GLU A 25 -8.98 -28.74 -10.62
C GLU A 25 -8.65 -29.34 -9.25
N ALA A 26 -9.06 -28.67 -8.17
CA ALA A 26 -8.95 -29.17 -6.81
C ALA A 26 -10.09 -30.12 -6.41
N SER A 27 -10.89 -30.58 -7.38
CA SER A 27 -12.00 -31.53 -7.22
C SER A 27 -13.20 -31.01 -6.42
N TYR A 28 -13.38 -29.69 -6.32
CA TYR A 28 -14.60 -29.09 -5.79
C TYR A 28 -15.65 -28.91 -6.89
N SER A 29 -16.92 -29.05 -6.51
CA SER A 29 -18.04 -28.71 -7.39
C SER A 29 -18.36 -27.21 -7.29
N VAL A 30 -18.43 -26.54 -8.44
CA VAL A 30 -18.64 -25.09 -8.53
C VAL A 30 -19.86 -24.78 -9.40
N VAL A 31 -20.61 -23.73 -9.04
CA VAL A 31 -21.60 -23.10 -9.90
C VAL A 31 -21.20 -21.63 -10.12
N ILE A 32 -21.17 -21.20 -11.37
CA ILE A 32 -20.86 -19.83 -11.79
C ILE A 32 -21.76 -19.41 -12.96
N GLN A 33 -22.27 -18.17 -12.91
CA GLN A 33 -23.14 -17.62 -13.95
C GLN A 33 -22.54 -17.77 -15.36
N ALA A 34 -21.23 -17.56 -15.52
CA ALA A 34 -20.54 -17.62 -16.80
C ALA A 34 -20.65 -18.99 -17.50
N TRP A 35 -20.76 -20.08 -16.76
CA TRP A 35 -20.66 -21.45 -17.28
C TRP A 35 -22.00 -22.18 -17.28
N ASP A 36 -22.83 -21.92 -16.27
CA ASP A 36 -24.01 -22.73 -15.98
C ASP A 36 -25.32 -22.11 -16.49
N PHE A 37 -25.36 -20.78 -16.69
CA PHE A 37 -26.61 -20.09 -17.00
C PHE A 37 -26.78 -20.01 -18.52
N ARG A 38 -27.52 -20.97 -19.07
CA ARG A 38 -27.70 -21.11 -20.53
C ARG A 38 -28.90 -20.30 -21.05
N PRO A 39 -28.87 -19.84 -22.32
CA PRO A 39 -30.00 -19.15 -22.94
C PRO A 39 -31.32 -19.94 -22.78
N GLY A 40 -32.39 -19.26 -22.35
CA GLY A 40 -33.68 -19.88 -22.03
C GLY A 40 -33.92 -20.16 -20.55
N SER A 41 -32.91 -19.98 -19.69
CA SER A 41 -33.06 -20.03 -18.23
C SER A 41 -33.55 -18.69 -17.64
N ASN A 42 -34.21 -18.74 -16.47
CA ASN A 42 -34.60 -17.54 -15.74
C ASN A 42 -33.48 -17.17 -14.76
N PHE A 43 -32.79 -16.08 -15.06
CA PHE A 43 -31.64 -15.59 -14.29
C PHE A 43 -31.89 -15.54 -12.78
N VAL A 44 -33.01 -14.96 -12.35
CA VAL A 44 -33.34 -14.78 -10.93
C VAL A 44 -33.54 -16.13 -10.23
N LEU A 45 -34.18 -17.08 -10.91
CA LEU A 45 -34.41 -18.43 -10.36
C LEU A 45 -33.11 -19.24 -10.31
N GLU A 46 -32.24 -19.13 -11.30
CA GLU A 46 -30.93 -19.79 -11.29
C GLU A 46 -30.03 -19.24 -10.17
N MET A 47 -30.05 -17.93 -9.92
CA MET A 47 -29.33 -17.32 -8.80
C MET A 47 -29.84 -17.81 -7.43
N GLN A 48 -31.17 -17.87 -7.25
CA GLN A 48 -31.76 -18.37 -6.01
C GLN A 48 -31.41 -19.86 -5.80
N LYS A 49 -31.48 -20.68 -6.85
CA LYS A 49 -31.10 -22.10 -6.79
C LYS A 49 -29.62 -22.27 -6.42
N ALA A 50 -28.72 -21.52 -7.07
CA ALA A 50 -27.29 -21.61 -6.82
C ALA A 50 -26.94 -21.26 -5.37
N THR A 51 -27.56 -20.21 -4.82
CA THR A 51 -27.37 -19.79 -3.43
C THR A 51 -27.88 -20.82 -2.42
N VAL A 52 -28.99 -21.51 -2.71
CA VAL A 52 -29.58 -22.54 -1.82
C VAL A 52 -28.85 -23.88 -1.92
N GLN A 53 -28.32 -24.23 -3.09
CA GLN A 53 -27.70 -25.53 -3.35
C GLN A 53 -26.21 -25.58 -3.03
N ALA A 54 -25.54 -24.42 -2.98
CA ALA A 54 -24.15 -24.29 -2.62
C ALA A 54 -23.98 -24.32 -1.09
N LYS A 55 -22.96 -25.05 -0.62
CA LYS A 55 -22.59 -25.04 0.80
C LYS A 55 -22.02 -23.69 1.22
N GLN A 56 -21.22 -23.08 0.34
CA GLN A 56 -20.56 -21.80 0.59
C GLN A 56 -20.60 -20.93 -0.66
N THR A 57 -20.68 -19.61 -0.46
CA THR A 57 -20.64 -18.61 -1.53
C THR A 57 -19.30 -17.88 -1.50
N ILE A 58 -18.59 -17.88 -2.62
CA ILE A 58 -17.38 -17.08 -2.81
C ILE A 58 -17.78 -15.73 -3.40
N ALA A 59 -17.47 -14.65 -2.71
CA ALA A 59 -17.68 -13.29 -3.20
C ALA A 59 -16.37 -12.73 -3.78
N VAL A 60 -16.35 -12.46 -5.08
CA VAL A 60 -15.20 -11.85 -5.77
C VAL A 60 -15.25 -10.34 -5.51
N LEU A 61 -14.51 -9.88 -4.50
CA LEU A 61 -14.54 -8.51 -4.03
C LEU A 61 -13.68 -7.59 -4.90
N SER A 62 -14.33 -6.55 -5.41
CA SER A 62 -13.78 -5.42 -6.16
C SER A 62 -14.66 -4.18 -5.92
N ASP A 63 -14.22 -2.98 -6.31
CA ASP A 63 -15.10 -1.80 -6.26
C ASP A 63 -16.31 -1.96 -7.20
N ASN A 64 -16.16 -2.64 -8.35
CA ASN A 64 -17.29 -2.94 -9.24
C ASN A 64 -18.33 -3.84 -8.56
N TYR A 65 -17.87 -4.81 -7.78
CA TYR A 65 -18.71 -5.67 -6.98
C TYR A 65 -19.42 -4.87 -5.90
N LEU A 66 -18.68 -4.04 -5.13
CA LEU A 66 -19.20 -3.22 -4.03
C LEU A 66 -20.15 -2.09 -4.45
N ASP A 67 -19.99 -1.52 -5.65
CA ASP A 67 -20.85 -0.45 -6.14
C ASP A 67 -22.14 -0.98 -6.77
N ALA A 68 -22.10 -2.14 -7.44
CA ALA A 68 -23.30 -2.84 -7.91
C ALA A 68 -24.16 -3.41 -6.76
N LEU A 69 -23.56 -3.48 -5.57
CA LEU A 69 -24.04 -4.11 -4.35
C LEU A 69 -25.22 -3.38 -3.70
N TYR A 70 -25.47 -2.11 -4.04
CA TYR A 70 -26.62 -1.36 -3.52
C TYR A 70 -27.98 -1.82 -4.08
N THR A 71 -27.99 -2.77 -5.03
CA THR A 71 -29.23 -3.23 -5.68
C THR A 71 -29.39 -4.75 -5.80
N GLN A 72 -28.56 -5.56 -5.14
CA GLN A 72 -28.44 -6.99 -5.44
C GLN A 72 -28.40 -7.88 -4.14
N PRO A 73 -29.25 -8.92 -4.00
CA PRO A 73 -29.48 -9.67 -2.75
C PRO A 73 -28.59 -10.91 -2.49
N GLU A 74 -27.58 -11.21 -3.31
CA GLU A 74 -26.94 -12.53 -3.38
C GLU A 74 -26.04 -12.87 -2.19
N TRP A 75 -25.07 -12.01 -1.87
CA TRP A 75 -24.24 -12.20 -0.68
C TRP A 75 -25.04 -11.87 0.59
N ALA A 76 -26.06 -11.03 0.49
CA ALA A 76 -26.93 -10.65 1.62
C ALA A 76 -27.74 -11.86 2.11
N ALA A 77 -28.18 -12.75 1.22
CA ALA A 77 -28.85 -13.98 1.61
C ALA A 77 -27.91 -14.96 2.34
N ALA A 78 -26.69 -15.14 1.86
CA ALA A 78 -25.66 -15.95 2.53
C ALA A 78 -25.26 -15.36 3.89
N PHE A 79 -25.12 -14.03 3.97
CA PHE A 79 -24.84 -13.29 5.20
C PHE A 79 -25.98 -13.37 6.22
N VAL A 80 -27.24 -13.24 5.79
CA VAL A 80 -28.42 -13.36 6.67
C VAL A 80 -28.55 -14.77 7.25
N GLN A 81 -28.13 -15.80 6.50
CA GLN A 81 -28.13 -17.19 6.97
C GLN A 81 -27.00 -17.48 7.98
N ASP A 82 -25.91 -16.72 7.98
CA ASP A 82 -24.78 -16.89 8.90
C ASP A 82 -24.17 -15.53 9.33
N PRO A 83 -24.90 -14.70 10.11
CA PRO A 83 -24.44 -13.35 10.45
C PRO A 83 -23.17 -13.33 11.31
N THR A 84 -22.89 -14.43 12.01
CA THR A 84 -21.70 -14.61 12.85
C THR A 84 -20.50 -15.17 12.07
N GLY A 85 -20.71 -15.70 10.86
CA GLY A 85 -19.67 -16.31 10.03
C GLY A 85 -19.16 -17.67 10.55
N GLU A 86 -19.87 -18.29 11.50
CA GLU A 86 -19.47 -19.56 12.13
C GLU A 86 -19.49 -20.73 11.14
N ASN A 87 -20.43 -20.68 10.18
CA ASN A 87 -20.59 -21.71 9.16
C ASN A 87 -19.86 -21.36 7.86
N ARG A 88 -19.22 -20.18 7.81
CA ARG A 88 -18.45 -19.68 6.67
C ARG A 88 -19.25 -19.76 5.37
N THR A 89 -20.54 -19.44 5.42
CA THR A 89 -21.42 -19.49 4.24
C THR A 89 -21.01 -18.45 3.19
N LEU A 90 -20.26 -17.42 3.59
CA LEU A 90 -19.68 -16.41 2.72
C LEU A 90 -18.15 -16.38 2.88
N ILE A 91 -17.43 -16.56 1.77
CA ILE A 91 -15.96 -16.49 1.68
C ILE A 91 -15.59 -15.37 0.72
N PRO A 92 -15.21 -14.18 1.22
CA PRO A 92 -14.82 -13.09 0.34
C PRO A 92 -13.36 -13.23 -0.12
N ILE A 93 -13.13 -13.04 -1.42
CA ILE A 93 -11.80 -13.04 -2.06
C ILE A 93 -11.62 -11.69 -2.75
N ARG A 94 -10.67 -10.89 -2.26
CA ARG A 94 -10.36 -9.56 -2.80
C ARG A 94 -9.42 -9.67 -3.99
N VAL A 95 -9.90 -9.27 -5.17
CA VAL A 95 -9.17 -9.37 -6.45
C VAL A 95 -8.75 -8.02 -7.04
N ALA A 96 -9.31 -6.93 -6.51
CA ALA A 96 -8.93 -5.56 -6.86
C ALA A 96 -8.88 -4.69 -5.60
N GLU A 97 -8.17 -3.57 -5.66
CA GLU A 97 -8.20 -2.59 -4.56
C GLU A 97 -9.64 -2.13 -4.34
N CYS A 98 -10.19 -2.44 -3.17
CA CYS A 98 -11.53 -2.03 -2.77
C CYS A 98 -11.62 -1.98 -1.24
N LYS A 99 -12.49 -1.11 -0.72
CA LYS A 99 -12.72 -1.01 0.73
C LYS A 99 -14.08 -1.61 1.07
N PRO A 100 -14.16 -2.79 1.72
CA PRO A 100 -15.42 -3.34 2.18
C PRO A 100 -16.22 -2.32 3.01
N LYS A 101 -17.51 -2.17 2.71
CA LYS A 101 -18.42 -1.25 3.40
C LYS A 101 -19.49 -2.05 4.13
N GLY A 102 -20.04 -1.49 5.21
CA GLY A 102 -21.14 -2.10 5.96
C GLY A 102 -20.78 -3.47 6.55
N LEU A 103 -21.67 -4.44 6.41
CA LEU A 103 -21.58 -5.77 7.03
C LEU A 103 -20.40 -6.62 6.53
N LEU A 104 -19.81 -6.28 5.38
CA LEU A 104 -18.62 -6.96 4.85
C LEU A 104 -17.33 -6.55 5.58
N GLN A 105 -17.34 -5.49 6.40
CA GLN A 105 -16.17 -5.07 7.19
C GLN A 105 -15.81 -6.06 8.30
N SER A 106 -16.79 -6.78 8.83
CA SER A 106 -16.60 -7.74 9.92
C SER A 106 -16.22 -9.14 9.44
N ILE A 107 -16.18 -9.39 8.13
CA ILE A 107 -15.83 -10.69 7.56
C ILE A 107 -14.37 -10.67 7.09
N VAL A 108 -13.60 -11.66 7.55
CA VAL A 108 -12.22 -11.87 7.10
C VAL A 108 -12.24 -12.32 5.64
N TYR A 109 -11.51 -11.61 4.79
CA TYR A 109 -11.36 -11.93 3.37
C TYR A 109 -9.95 -12.43 3.05
N THR A 110 -9.83 -13.15 1.95
CA THR A 110 -8.53 -13.51 1.36
C THR A 110 -8.11 -12.45 0.37
N ASP A 111 -6.88 -11.97 0.47
CA ASP A 111 -6.38 -10.89 -0.38
C ASP A 111 -5.48 -11.44 -1.48
N LEU A 112 -5.87 -11.23 -2.74
CA LEU A 112 -5.07 -11.57 -3.93
C LEU A 112 -4.49 -10.30 -4.58
N VAL A 113 -4.78 -9.11 -4.06
CA VAL A 113 -4.28 -7.86 -4.60
C VAL A 113 -2.76 -7.82 -4.45
N ASN A 114 -2.06 -7.46 -5.52
CA ASN A 114 -0.59 -7.45 -5.64
C ASN A 114 0.09 -8.83 -5.76
N LEU A 115 -0.65 -9.93 -5.83
CA LEU A 115 -0.07 -11.22 -6.20
C LEU A 115 0.14 -11.28 -7.71
N THR A 116 1.40 -11.25 -8.14
CA THR A 116 1.77 -11.34 -9.56
C THR A 116 2.03 -12.78 -10.03
N ASP A 117 2.18 -13.72 -9.10
CA ASP A 117 2.44 -15.13 -9.38
C ASP A 117 1.15 -15.96 -9.25
N ALA A 118 0.77 -16.61 -10.35
CA ALA A 118 -0.46 -17.39 -10.44
C ALA A 118 -0.45 -18.61 -9.50
N GLU A 119 0.70 -19.23 -9.23
CA GLU A 119 0.77 -20.42 -8.36
C GLU A 119 0.65 -20.03 -6.88
N ILE A 120 1.18 -18.86 -6.51
CA ILE A 120 0.98 -18.28 -5.17
C ILE A 120 -0.49 -17.91 -4.97
N ALA A 121 -1.11 -17.26 -5.95
CA ALA A 121 -2.53 -16.93 -5.88
C ALA A 121 -3.41 -18.20 -5.81
N ARG A 122 -3.10 -19.23 -6.60
CA ARG A 122 -3.77 -20.55 -6.56
C ARG A 122 -3.67 -21.18 -5.18
N THR A 123 -2.48 -21.26 -4.61
CA THR A 123 -2.26 -21.85 -3.29
C THR A 123 -2.97 -21.04 -2.19
N THR A 124 -3.00 -19.72 -2.32
CA THR A 124 -3.68 -18.81 -1.39
C THR A 124 -5.19 -19.04 -1.40
N ILE A 125 -5.81 -19.19 -2.58
CA ILE A 125 -7.23 -19.55 -2.72
C ILE A 125 -7.52 -20.90 -2.06
N LEU A 126 -6.75 -21.94 -2.37
CA LEU A 126 -7.01 -23.29 -1.84
C LEU A 126 -6.83 -23.36 -0.31
N ASN A 127 -5.89 -22.61 0.26
CA ASN A 127 -5.72 -22.51 1.70
C ASN A 127 -6.88 -21.74 2.36
N ALA A 128 -7.40 -20.70 1.71
CA ALA A 128 -8.53 -19.94 2.21
C ALA A 128 -9.79 -20.80 2.39
N LEU A 129 -9.93 -21.89 1.65
CA LEU A 129 -11.09 -22.78 1.73
C LEU A 129 -11.01 -23.81 2.87
N GLN A 130 -9.84 -24.02 3.47
CA GLN A 130 -9.70 -24.97 4.57
C GLN A 130 -10.32 -24.39 5.85
N GLU A 131 -11.09 -25.19 6.60
CA GLU A 131 -11.64 -24.79 7.92
C GLU A 131 -10.54 -24.45 8.93
N ARG A 132 -9.38 -25.08 8.76
CA ARG A 132 -8.24 -24.89 9.63
C ARG A 132 -6.99 -24.71 8.80
N ALA A 133 -6.43 -23.50 8.81
CA ALA A 133 -5.11 -23.19 8.24
C ALA A 133 -3.96 -23.78 9.10
N LYS A 134 -4.13 -24.98 9.66
CA LYS A 134 -3.08 -25.65 10.43
C LYS A 134 -2.03 -26.13 9.43
N PRO A 135 -0.76 -25.75 9.59
CA PRO A 135 0.28 -26.23 8.69
C PRO A 135 0.39 -27.76 8.76
N VAL A 136 0.61 -28.39 7.60
CA VAL A 136 0.77 -29.85 7.44
C VAL A 136 1.95 -30.38 8.26
N ARG A 137 2.92 -29.51 8.58
CA ARG A 137 4.04 -29.80 9.47
C ARG A 137 3.89 -29.01 10.76
N SER A 138 4.26 -29.64 11.87
CA SER A 138 4.32 -28.95 13.17
C SER A 138 5.22 -27.72 13.03
N PRO A 139 4.75 -26.52 13.43
CA PRO A 139 5.60 -25.35 13.48
C PRO A 139 6.75 -25.66 14.46
N ALA A 140 7.96 -25.23 14.11
CA ALA A 140 9.12 -25.47 14.96
C ALA A 140 8.90 -24.87 16.36
N PHE A 141 9.46 -25.51 17.40
CA PHE A 141 9.39 -24.99 18.76
C PHE A 141 9.95 -23.56 18.79
N PRO A 142 9.19 -22.56 19.27
CA PRO A 142 9.71 -21.21 19.43
C PRO A 142 10.82 -21.23 20.50
N GLY A 143 12.09 -21.18 20.07
CA GLY A 143 13.24 -21.07 20.98
C GLY A 143 14.36 -22.10 20.84
N SER A 144 14.28 -23.10 19.95
CA SER A 144 15.39 -24.04 19.77
C SER A 144 16.55 -23.42 18.97
N PRO A 145 17.79 -23.39 19.48
CA PRO A 145 18.95 -22.98 18.70
C PRO A 145 19.24 -24.03 17.63
N ARG A 146 18.93 -23.72 16.36
CA ARG A 146 19.17 -24.61 15.22
C ARG A 146 20.68 -24.85 15.03
N SER A 147 21.12 -26.09 15.25
CA SER A 147 22.33 -26.62 14.62
C SER A 147 22.07 -26.80 13.11
N ARG A 148 22.98 -26.28 12.29
CA ARG A 148 22.91 -26.17 10.83
C ARG A 148 22.65 -27.53 10.15
N VAL A 149 21.53 -27.68 9.43
CA VAL A 149 21.44 -28.41 8.15
C VAL A 149 20.39 -27.73 7.26
N ILE A 150 20.70 -27.63 5.97
CA ILE A 150 20.18 -26.74 4.94
C ILE A 150 18.75 -27.10 4.49
N SER A 151 17.84 -26.13 4.58
CA SER A 151 16.85 -25.76 3.56
C SER A 151 16.02 -24.58 4.10
N GLU A 152 16.46 -23.38 3.74
CA GLU A 152 15.84 -22.11 4.09
C GLU A 152 14.43 -22.01 3.48
N PRO A 153 13.40 -21.57 4.24
CA PRO A 153 12.36 -20.76 3.63
C PRO A 153 13.01 -19.44 3.24
N LYS A 154 12.92 -19.05 1.97
CA LYS A 154 13.35 -17.73 1.47
C LYS A 154 12.61 -16.62 2.21
N THR A 155 13.10 -16.25 3.37
CA THR A 155 13.31 -14.83 3.68
C THR A 155 14.59 -14.48 2.96
N PHE A 156 14.58 -13.51 2.04
CA PHE A 156 15.84 -12.98 1.56
C PHE A 156 16.60 -12.44 2.79
N PRO A 157 17.79 -12.95 3.14
CA PRO A 157 18.66 -12.25 4.06
C PRO A 157 19.16 -11.03 3.27
N GLY A 158 18.64 -9.84 3.58
CA GLY A 158 19.16 -8.59 2.99
C GLY A 158 18.17 -7.49 2.64
N GLN A 159 16.86 -7.65 2.82
CA GLN A 159 15.93 -6.52 2.64
C GLN A 159 15.63 -5.85 3.98
N THR A 160 16.19 -4.66 4.18
CA THR A 160 15.80 -3.74 5.24
C THR A 160 14.28 -3.55 5.24
N PRO A 161 13.58 -3.71 6.37
CA PRO A 161 12.12 -3.53 6.39
C PRO A 161 11.70 -2.10 6.03
N HIS A 162 10.71 -1.94 5.17
CA HIS A 162 10.22 -0.61 4.81
C HIS A 162 8.78 -0.60 4.29
N ASN A 163 8.12 0.56 4.44
CA ASN A 163 6.83 0.89 3.83
C ASN A 163 6.91 2.20 3.01
N ILE A 164 8.10 2.51 2.46
CA ILE A 164 8.32 3.68 1.60
C ILE A 164 7.31 3.67 0.43
N PRO A 165 6.56 4.76 0.19
CA PRO A 165 5.57 4.80 -0.88
C PRO A 165 6.19 4.68 -2.28
N PRO A 166 5.39 4.37 -3.32
CA PRO A 166 5.81 4.49 -4.71
C PRO A 166 6.29 5.92 -5.01
N SER A 167 7.28 6.04 -5.90
CA SER A 167 7.64 7.34 -6.48
C SER A 167 6.46 7.83 -7.32
N THR A 168 6.14 9.11 -7.19
CA THR A 168 5.06 9.75 -7.95
C THR A 168 5.59 10.51 -9.17
N ALA A 169 6.89 10.75 -9.21
CA ALA A 169 7.55 11.38 -10.33
C ALA A 169 7.80 10.35 -11.44
N HIS A 170 7.27 10.62 -12.64
CA HIS A 170 7.65 9.88 -13.84
C HIS A 170 9.14 10.03 -14.14
N GLN A 171 9.75 11.13 -13.71
CA GLN A 171 11.17 11.38 -13.82
C GLN A 171 11.65 12.25 -12.67
N PHE A 172 12.61 11.75 -11.89
CA PHE A 172 13.31 12.54 -10.89
C PHE A 172 14.53 13.19 -11.54
N VAL A 173 14.56 14.53 -11.63
CA VAL A 173 15.57 15.30 -12.38
C VAL A 173 16.28 16.33 -11.50
N ASP A 174 17.60 16.48 -11.67
CA ASP A 174 18.47 17.52 -11.09
C ASP A 174 18.18 17.86 -9.62
N ARG A 175 18.11 16.81 -8.80
CA ARG A 175 17.91 16.87 -7.34
C ARG A 175 19.04 16.21 -6.55
N GLU A 176 20.19 15.98 -7.19
CA GLU A 176 21.38 15.36 -6.64
C GLU A 176 21.96 16.19 -5.49
N GLU A 177 22.07 17.52 -5.67
CA GLU A 177 22.57 18.43 -4.63
C GLU A 177 21.64 18.47 -3.40
N PRO A 178 20.30 18.68 -3.52
CA PRO A 178 19.39 18.57 -2.38
C PRO A 178 19.44 17.20 -1.68
N ARG A 179 19.62 16.12 -2.43
CA ARG A 179 19.69 14.76 -1.87
C ARG A 179 20.98 14.53 -1.10
N GLU A 180 22.11 14.98 -1.64
CA GLU A 180 23.41 14.94 -0.96
C GLU A 180 23.39 15.84 0.29
N THR A 181 22.80 17.02 0.19
CA THR A 181 22.59 17.92 1.35
C THR A 181 21.76 17.23 2.43
N LEU A 182 20.68 16.53 2.05
CA LEU A 182 19.88 15.76 2.99
C LEU A 182 20.70 14.66 3.68
N HIS A 183 21.54 13.94 2.92
CA HIS A 183 22.45 12.94 3.48
C HIS A 183 23.37 13.53 4.53
N GLN A 184 24.06 14.62 4.21
CA GLN A 184 24.99 15.30 5.12
C GLN A 184 24.30 15.80 6.38
N LEU A 185 23.10 16.39 6.25
CA LEU A 185 22.32 16.85 7.39
C LEU A 185 21.90 15.69 8.31
N LEU A 186 21.56 14.52 7.75
CA LEU A 186 21.21 13.33 8.53
C LEU A 186 22.42 12.65 9.18
N GLN A 187 23.64 12.87 8.68
CA GLN A 187 24.86 12.49 9.41
C GLN A 187 25.10 13.39 10.62
N ALA A 188 24.81 14.68 10.51
CA ALA A 188 25.07 15.68 11.57
C ALA A 188 23.94 15.83 12.61
N HIS A 189 22.70 15.50 12.23
CA HIS A 189 21.51 15.71 13.05
C HIS A 189 20.62 14.47 13.07
N ASP A 190 19.80 14.33 14.12
CA ASP A 190 18.84 13.23 14.21
C ASP A 190 17.53 13.54 13.49
N ILE A 191 17.15 14.82 13.40
CA ILE A 191 15.88 15.26 12.79
C ILE A 191 16.16 16.35 11.76
N VAL A 192 15.77 16.10 10.51
CA VAL A 192 15.89 17.04 9.40
C VAL A 192 14.51 17.28 8.78
N ALA A 193 14.21 18.55 8.52
CA ALA A 193 12.95 18.98 7.93
C ALA A 193 13.13 19.46 6.50
N ILE A 194 12.47 18.82 5.55
CA ILE A 194 12.39 19.29 4.17
C ILE A 194 11.25 20.31 4.08
N VAL A 195 11.60 21.55 3.74
CA VAL A 195 10.71 22.72 3.80
C VAL A 195 10.58 23.36 2.43
N ASP A 196 9.38 23.84 2.10
CA ASP A 196 9.12 24.52 0.84
C ASP A 196 9.57 25.97 0.90
N LYS A 197 10.64 26.32 0.17
CA LYS A 197 11.11 27.71 0.09
C LYS A 197 10.16 28.61 -0.71
N THR A 198 9.37 28.04 -1.62
CA THR A 198 8.56 28.80 -2.57
C THR A 198 7.19 29.16 -2.01
N GLY A 199 6.70 28.41 -1.02
CA GLY A 199 5.34 28.51 -0.50
C GLY A 199 4.24 28.02 -1.46
N LYS A 200 4.59 27.66 -2.70
CA LYS A 200 3.64 27.28 -3.77
C LYS A 200 3.12 25.84 -3.60
N GLY A 201 3.83 24.99 -2.85
CA GLY A 201 3.54 23.56 -2.83
C GLY A 201 4.02 22.86 -4.11
N GLY A 202 4.11 21.53 -4.09
CA GLY A 202 4.49 20.78 -5.30
C GLY A 202 5.98 20.82 -5.69
N VAL A 203 6.86 21.39 -4.85
CA VAL A 203 8.31 21.43 -5.10
C VAL A 203 9.03 20.08 -5.05
N GLY A 204 8.33 19.01 -4.61
CA GLY A 204 8.87 17.65 -4.56
C GLY A 204 9.48 17.24 -3.21
N LYS A 205 9.03 17.80 -2.08
CA LYS A 205 9.56 17.46 -0.74
C LYS A 205 9.40 15.97 -0.40
N THR A 206 8.19 15.47 -0.59
CA THR A 206 7.83 14.05 -0.44
C THR A 206 8.67 13.18 -1.36
N GLU A 207 8.78 13.57 -2.64
CA GLU A 207 9.57 12.82 -3.62
C GLU A 207 11.06 12.80 -3.24
N LEU A 208 11.65 13.90 -2.77
CA LEU A 208 13.03 13.94 -2.28
C LEU A 208 13.24 12.97 -1.11
N ALA A 209 12.30 12.93 -0.15
CA ALA A 209 12.36 11.98 0.96
C ALA A 209 12.21 10.52 0.48
N VAL A 210 11.35 10.24 -0.50
CA VAL A 210 11.19 8.91 -1.11
C VAL A 210 12.49 8.44 -1.76
N GLN A 211 13.08 9.28 -2.61
CA GLN A 211 14.30 8.93 -3.35
C GLN A 211 15.48 8.68 -2.39
N TYR A 212 15.66 9.56 -1.40
CA TYR A 212 16.67 9.38 -0.37
C TYR A 212 16.46 8.07 0.40
N SER A 213 15.24 7.81 0.87
CA SER A 213 14.93 6.63 1.68
C SER A 213 15.16 5.32 0.92
N ARG A 214 14.91 5.31 -0.39
CA ARG A 214 15.12 4.13 -1.25
C ARG A 214 16.60 3.88 -1.52
N GLU A 215 17.34 4.90 -1.88
CA GLU A 215 18.77 4.79 -2.15
C GLU A 215 19.55 4.35 -0.91
N HIS A 216 19.26 4.97 0.23
CA HIS A 216 19.94 4.70 1.49
C HIS A 216 19.27 3.60 2.31
N LEU A 217 18.37 2.81 1.72
CA LEU A 217 17.63 1.77 2.45
C LEU A 217 18.58 0.76 3.16
N SER A 218 19.71 0.44 2.53
CA SER A 218 20.73 -0.46 3.11
C SER A 218 21.48 0.16 4.30
N ASP A 219 21.50 1.49 4.44
CA ASP A 219 22.14 2.18 5.55
C ASP A 219 21.37 2.07 6.87
N TYR A 220 20.08 1.72 6.80
CA TYR A 220 19.16 1.67 7.92
C TYR A 220 18.66 0.24 8.21
N PRO A 221 19.51 -0.71 8.63
CA PRO A 221 19.13 -2.12 8.80
C PRO A 221 18.00 -2.35 9.82
N GLY A 222 17.74 -1.39 10.72
CA GLY A 222 16.60 -1.43 11.63
C GLY A 222 15.26 -1.00 11.00
N GLY A 223 15.25 -0.62 9.72
CA GLY A 223 14.07 -0.34 8.94
C GLY A 223 13.83 1.14 8.62
N CYS A 224 13.03 1.37 7.57
CA CYS A 224 12.53 2.67 7.15
C CYS A 224 11.00 2.74 7.29
N CYS A 225 10.52 3.42 8.33
CA CYS A 225 9.09 3.57 8.62
C CYS A 225 8.58 4.93 8.16
N TRP A 226 7.56 4.93 7.30
CA TRP A 226 6.90 6.09 6.74
C TRP A 226 5.52 6.27 7.38
N LEU A 227 5.26 7.46 7.90
CA LEU A 227 4.06 7.82 8.65
C LEU A 227 3.39 9.07 8.04
N TYR A 228 2.06 9.07 8.03
CA TYR A 228 1.23 10.16 7.54
C TYR A 228 0.36 10.73 8.68
N PRO A 229 0.82 11.79 9.37
CA PRO A 229 0.06 12.41 10.47
C PRO A 229 -1.33 12.92 10.09
N ASP A 230 -1.58 13.18 8.81
CA ASP A 230 -2.80 13.76 8.28
C ASP A 230 -3.84 12.74 7.78
N ARG A 231 -3.51 11.44 7.75
CA ARG A 231 -4.39 10.40 7.18
C ARG A 231 -5.11 9.56 8.22
N THR A 232 -4.36 8.93 9.12
CA THR A 232 -4.87 7.99 10.13
C THR A 232 -4.11 8.18 11.43
N ASN A 233 -4.58 7.54 12.51
CA ASN A 233 -3.90 7.60 13.80
C ASN A 233 -2.44 7.10 13.69
N LEU A 234 -1.48 7.90 14.18
CA LEU A 234 -0.05 7.61 14.10
C LEU A 234 0.35 6.36 14.89
N LEU A 235 -0.29 6.09 16.03
CA LEU A 235 -0.03 4.89 16.81
C LEU A 235 -0.43 3.64 16.04
N THR A 236 -1.57 3.67 15.36
CA THR A 236 -2.02 2.57 14.50
C THR A 236 -0.98 2.29 13.40
N GLN A 237 -0.54 3.32 12.67
CA GLN A 237 0.47 3.18 11.62
C GLN A 237 1.80 2.62 12.16
N LEU A 238 2.23 3.09 13.34
CA LEU A 238 3.46 2.64 13.99
C LEU A 238 3.39 1.15 14.40
N ILE A 239 2.28 0.74 15.00
CA ILE A 239 2.04 -0.65 15.42
C ILE A 239 1.93 -1.55 14.19
N GLU A 240 1.22 -1.13 13.14
CA GLU A 240 1.08 -1.88 11.89
C GLU A 240 2.44 -2.13 11.25
N PHE A 241 3.30 -1.11 11.15
CA PHE A 241 4.66 -1.27 10.65
C PHE A 241 5.44 -2.31 11.44
N ALA A 242 5.45 -2.18 12.77
CA ALA A 242 6.17 -3.10 13.65
C ALA A 242 5.61 -4.53 13.56
N TYR A 243 4.29 -4.69 13.53
CA TYR A 243 3.62 -5.98 13.42
C TYR A 243 3.93 -6.71 12.10
N LEU A 244 3.96 -5.98 10.97
CA LEU A 244 4.23 -6.56 9.66
C LEU A 244 5.69 -6.95 9.46
N HIS A 245 6.62 -6.25 10.12
CA HIS A 245 8.04 -6.33 9.81
C HIS A 245 8.91 -6.94 10.90
N PHE A 246 8.47 -6.95 12.17
CA PHE A 246 9.29 -7.39 13.29
C PHE A 246 8.88 -8.78 13.76
N PRO A 247 9.82 -9.72 13.89
CA PRO A 247 9.51 -11.07 14.36
C PRO A 247 8.84 -11.06 15.72
N ASN A 248 7.66 -11.68 15.82
CA ASN A 248 6.88 -11.83 17.06
C ASN A 248 6.51 -10.52 17.75
N PHE A 249 6.41 -9.41 17.02
CA PHE A 249 5.99 -8.14 17.61
C PHE A 249 4.49 -8.16 17.91
N GLN A 250 4.16 -8.06 19.19
CA GLN A 250 2.80 -7.87 19.68
C GLN A 250 2.82 -6.86 20.82
N ILE A 251 1.84 -5.97 20.84
CA ILE A 251 1.62 -5.04 21.95
C ILE A 251 1.00 -5.84 23.10
N PRO A 252 1.60 -5.84 24.31
CA PRO A 252 1.01 -6.52 25.45
C PRO A 252 -0.32 -5.89 25.89
N ASP A 253 -1.31 -6.73 26.18
CA ASP A 253 -2.67 -6.31 26.57
C ASP A 253 -2.71 -5.43 27.83
N PHE A 254 -1.70 -5.53 28.70
CA PHE A 254 -1.61 -4.71 29.91
C PHE A 254 -1.25 -3.23 29.62
N LEU A 255 -0.78 -2.91 28.42
CA LEU A 255 -0.51 -1.53 28.01
C LEU A 255 -1.80 -0.87 27.54
N SER A 256 -2.46 -0.16 28.46
CA SER A 256 -3.72 0.54 28.18
C SER A 256 -3.55 1.95 27.59
N THR A 257 -2.41 2.60 27.83
CA THR A 257 -2.16 3.99 27.39
C THR A 257 -1.39 4.05 26.07
N ASP A 258 -1.66 5.08 25.28
CA ASP A 258 -0.97 5.31 24.01
C ASP A 258 0.52 5.60 24.25
N GLU A 259 0.88 6.36 25.27
CA GLU A 259 2.28 6.62 25.65
C GLU A 259 3.02 5.32 25.98
N GLY A 260 2.37 4.40 26.68
CA GLY A 260 2.93 3.09 27.03
C GLY A 260 3.19 2.23 25.79
N LYS A 261 2.25 2.23 24.85
CA LYS A 261 2.35 1.51 23.57
C LYS A 261 3.43 2.11 22.67
N ILE A 262 3.49 3.44 22.54
CA ILE A 262 4.54 4.14 21.79
C ILE A 262 5.92 3.80 22.37
N ALA A 263 6.09 3.90 23.69
CA ALA A 263 7.34 3.56 24.35
C ALA A 263 7.72 2.08 24.14
N TYR A 264 6.74 1.18 24.08
CA TYR A 264 6.97 -0.23 23.76
C TYR A 264 7.45 -0.42 22.32
N CYS A 265 6.87 0.28 21.34
CA CYS A 265 7.35 0.26 19.95
C CYS A 265 8.82 0.68 19.87
N TRP A 266 9.22 1.77 20.53
CA TRP A 266 10.60 2.24 20.49
C TRP A 266 11.59 1.30 21.16
N ARG A 267 11.21 0.66 22.28
CA ARG A 267 12.08 -0.30 22.99
C ARG A 267 12.28 -1.60 22.23
N ASN A 268 11.27 -2.03 21.46
CA ASN A 268 11.27 -3.32 20.76
C ASN A 268 11.46 -3.17 19.24
N TRP A 269 11.95 -2.01 18.80
CA TRP A 269 12.32 -1.80 17.41
C TRP A 269 13.56 -2.65 17.06
N LEU A 270 13.69 -3.03 15.79
CA LEU A 270 14.87 -3.77 15.30
C LEU A 270 16.18 -3.01 15.57
N SER A 271 17.24 -3.76 15.82
CA SER A 271 18.59 -3.21 16.06
C SER A 271 19.18 -2.56 14.81
N GLY A 272 20.17 -1.66 15.01
CA GLY A 272 20.87 -0.95 13.92
C GLY A 272 20.29 0.43 13.64
N ARG A 273 20.80 1.15 12.62
CA ARG A 273 20.27 2.46 12.25
C ARG A 273 18.85 2.35 11.70
N LYS A 274 18.00 3.33 12.00
CA LYS A 274 16.60 3.38 11.57
C LYS A 274 16.30 4.71 10.90
N LEU A 275 15.39 4.70 9.93
CA LEU A 275 14.85 5.91 9.33
C LEU A 275 13.35 6.00 9.62
N LEU A 276 12.91 7.13 10.17
CA LEU A 276 11.50 7.45 10.38
C LEU A 276 11.16 8.66 9.51
N VAL A 277 10.08 8.57 8.73
CA VAL A 277 9.64 9.67 7.86
C VAL A 277 8.24 10.10 8.27
N PHE A 278 8.08 11.37 8.63
CA PHE A 278 6.77 12.00 8.80
C PHE A 278 6.47 12.85 7.57
N ASP A 279 5.58 12.38 6.71
CA ASP A 279 5.23 13.10 5.49
C ASP A 279 4.01 13.99 5.69
N ASN A 280 4.05 15.18 5.10
CA ASN A 280 3.01 16.20 5.15
C ASN A 280 2.60 16.65 6.56
N VAL A 281 3.59 16.95 7.41
CA VAL A 281 3.36 17.45 8.77
C VAL A 281 2.76 18.86 8.73
N THR A 282 1.52 19.01 9.18
CA THR A 282 0.81 20.30 9.32
C THR A 282 0.84 20.84 10.75
N ASP A 283 0.83 19.95 11.74
CA ASP A 283 0.94 20.25 13.17
C ASP A 283 2.11 19.49 13.82
N LEU A 284 3.06 20.26 14.37
CA LEU A 284 4.22 19.70 15.05
C LEU A 284 3.89 19.14 16.44
N GLN A 285 2.83 19.62 17.10
CA GLN A 285 2.43 19.08 18.40
C GLN A 285 1.86 17.66 18.24
N ALA A 286 1.12 17.39 17.17
CA ALA A 286 0.57 16.08 16.85
C ALA A 286 1.63 14.97 16.72
N ILE A 287 2.82 15.30 16.22
CA ILE A 287 3.91 14.32 16.05
C ILE A 287 4.83 14.21 17.27
N ARG A 288 4.75 15.14 18.23
CA ARG A 288 5.73 15.27 19.33
C ARG A 288 5.84 14.01 20.19
N ALA A 289 4.72 13.36 20.48
CA ALA A 289 4.68 12.12 21.25
C ALA A 289 5.27 10.91 20.48
N TYR A 290 5.36 11.01 19.15
CA TYR A 290 5.82 9.96 18.25
C TYR A 290 7.27 10.16 17.79
N LEU A 291 7.96 11.20 18.28
CA LEU A 291 9.39 11.33 18.03
C LEU A 291 10.15 10.24 18.81
N PRO A 292 11.14 9.59 18.18
CA PRO A 292 11.95 8.59 18.87
C PRO A 292 12.79 9.24 19.98
N PRO A 293 13.24 8.47 20.98
CA PRO A 293 14.10 8.98 22.04
C PRO A 293 15.36 9.67 21.48
N SER A 294 15.73 10.82 22.05
CA SER A 294 16.93 11.56 21.64
C SER A 294 18.19 10.73 21.86
N GLY A 295 19.16 10.80 20.93
CA GLY A 295 20.41 10.06 21.00
C GLY A 295 20.28 8.55 20.71
N SER A 296 19.14 8.12 20.16
CA SER A 296 18.98 6.77 19.62
C SER A 296 19.53 6.66 18.19
N ASP A 297 19.62 5.44 17.64
CA ASP A 297 20.05 5.24 16.24
C ASP A 297 18.99 5.63 15.19
N PHE A 298 17.95 6.37 15.60
CA PHE A 298 16.92 6.87 14.69
C PHE A 298 17.36 8.15 14.01
N LYS A 299 17.21 8.17 12.69
CA LYS A 299 17.18 9.38 11.88
C LYS A 299 15.75 9.67 11.47
N VAL A 300 15.38 10.93 11.46
CA VAL A 300 14.02 11.39 11.19
C VAL A 300 14.04 12.40 10.06
N ILE A 301 13.25 12.13 9.03
CA ILE A 301 12.90 13.09 7.99
C ILE A 301 11.47 13.56 8.25
N LEU A 302 11.23 14.86 8.17
CA LEU A 302 9.88 15.39 8.12
C LEU A 302 9.70 16.27 6.89
N THR A 303 8.56 16.16 6.22
CA THR A 303 8.20 17.08 5.14
C THR A 303 7.11 18.02 5.63
N THR A 304 7.28 19.33 5.41
CA THR A 304 6.32 20.32 5.89
C THR A 304 6.32 21.57 5.03
N ARG A 305 5.23 22.34 5.11
CA ARG A 305 5.14 23.70 4.57
C ARG A 305 5.43 24.77 5.63
N ARG A 306 5.64 24.36 6.88
CA ARG A 306 5.94 25.26 7.99
C ARG A 306 7.39 25.74 7.93
N ASN A 307 7.60 27.00 8.29
CA ASN A 307 8.93 27.60 8.40
C ASN A 307 9.38 27.79 9.86
N ASP A 308 8.45 27.70 10.81
CA ASP A 308 8.68 27.84 12.25
C ASP A 308 9.02 26.48 12.87
N LEU A 309 10.24 26.01 12.62
CA LEU A 309 10.66 24.66 13.00
C LEU A 309 11.73 24.69 14.10
N PRO A 310 11.59 23.82 15.12
CA PRO A 310 12.65 23.60 16.10
C PRO A 310 13.74 22.65 15.58
N PHE A 311 13.59 22.12 14.35
CA PHE A 311 14.47 21.13 13.73
C PHE A 311 15.29 21.74 12.60
N ARG A 312 16.35 21.06 12.17
CA ARG A 312 17.22 21.55 11.11
C ARG A 312 16.49 21.56 9.76
N PRO A 313 16.31 22.72 9.09
CA PRO A 313 15.63 22.76 7.81
C PRO A 313 16.59 22.51 6.63
N LEU A 314 16.07 21.82 5.62
CA LEU A 314 16.54 21.77 4.24
C LEU A 314 15.49 22.47 3.39
N TYR A 315 15.83 23.64 2.87
CA TYR A 315 14.92 24.43 2.04
C TYR A 315 14.96 23.94 0.59
N LEU A 316 13.84 23.41 0.10
CA LEU A 316 13.67 22.94 -1.25
C LEU A 316 12.91 23.98 -2.08
N GLY A 317 13.50 24.42 -3.19
CA GLY A 317 12.92 25.36 -4.15
C GLY A 317 12.38 24.67 -5.40
N GLY A 318 12.08 25.47 -6.43
CA GLY A 318 11.87 24.97 -7.79
C GLY A 318 13.09 24.22 -8.33
N LEU A 319 12.95 23.63 -9.52
CA LEU A 319 14.06 23.09 -10.27
C LEU A 319 14.95 24.22 -10.80
N PRO A 320 16.25 23.97 -11.04
CA PRO A 320 17.06 24.84 -11.88
C PRO A 320 16.39 25.08 -13.23
N GLU A 321 16.70 26.21 -13.87
CA GLU A 321 16.05 26.61 -15.13
C GLU A 321 16.22 25.55 -16.22
N ASN A 322 17.46 25.11 -16.47
CA ASN A 322 17.76 24.07 -17.46
C ASN A 322 17.02 22.76 -17.16
N ALA A 323 17.03 22.33 -15.88
CA ALA A 323 16.34 21.11 -15.44
C ALA A 323 14.82 21.17 -15.66
N SER A 324 14.24 22.35 -15.41
CA SER A 324 12.83 22.62 -15.62
C SER A 324 12.46 22.53 -17.11
N GLN A 325 13.30 23.11 -17.98
CA GLN A 325 13.14 23.05 -19.43
C GLN A 325 13.27 21.61 -19.92
N ASP A 326 14.33 20.91 -19.53
CA ASP A 326 14.60 19.52 -19.91
C ASP A 326 13.45 18.59 -19.50
N LEU A 327 12.90 18.77 -18.30
CA LEU A 327 11.73 18.01 -17.84
C LEU A 327 10.52 18.27 -18.75
N LEU A 328 10.23 19.54 -19.06
CA LEU A 328 9.09 19.88 -19.91
C LEU A 328 9.28 19.36 -21.34
N VAL A 329 10.47 19.51 -21.92
CA VAL A 329 10.82 18.99 -23.25
C VAL A 329 10.63 17.48 -23.30
N LYS A 330 11.10 16.74 -22.29
CA LYS A 330 10.93 15.28 -22.23
C LYS A 330 9.47 14.86 -22.11
N LEU A 331 8.68 15.58 -21.31
CA LEU A 331 7.25 15.29 -21.15
C LEU A 331 6.44 15.62 -22.41
N LEU A 332 6.86 16.62 -23.18
CA LEU A 332 6.22 17.03 -24.42
C LEU A 332 6.73 16.24 -25.65
N GLY A 333 7.95 15.69 -25.60
CA GLY A 333 8.64 15.09 -26.74
C GLY A 333 9.60 16.07 -27.42
N GLU A 334 10.79 15.56 -27.80
CA GLU A 334 11.90 16.37 -28.34
C GLU A 334 11.57 17.03 -29.69
N GLU A 335 10.90 16.30 -30.60
CA GLU A 335 10.57 16.82 -31.94
C GLU A 335 9.63 18.03 -31.90
N GLU A 336 8.65 18.02 -30.99
CA GLU A 336 7.63 19.08 -30.91
C GLU A 336 8.11 20.30 -30.11
N SER A 337 9.13 20.12 -29.27
CA SER A 337 9.70 21.18 -28.43
C SER A 337 10.82 21.94 -29.14
N ARG A 338 11.45 21.33 -30.16
CA ARG A 338 12.60 21.89 -30.89
C ARG A 338 12.36 23.28 -31.47
N ASP A 339 11.15 23.54 -31.98
CA ASP A 339 10.78 24.82 -32.58
C ASP A 339 10.04 25.77 -31.62
N LYS A 340 9.91 25.38 -30.34
CA LYS A 340 9.10 26.10 -29.32
C LYS A 340 9.87 26.35 -28.01
N LEU A 341 11.20 26.37 -28.05
CA LEU A 341 12.03 26.56 -26.86
C LEU A 341 11.69 27.83 -26.07
N GLU A 342 11.39 28.94 -26.74
CA GLU A 342 10.99 30.18 -26.07
C GLU A 342 9.68 30.00 -25.27
N LEU A 343 8.71 29.28 -25.84
CA LEU A 343 7.45 28.96 -25.15
C LEU A 343 7.68 28.01 -23.97
N VAL A 344 8.56 27.00 -24.11
CA VAL A 344 8.96 26.10 -23.02
C VAL A 344 9.54 26.90 -21.86
N ASN A 345 10.41 27.88 -22.14
CA ASN A 345 11.02 28.74 -21.13
C ASN A 345 9.97 29.58 -20.40
N GLN A 346 9.08 30.25 -21.15
CA GLN A 346 7.99 31.05 -20.59
C GLN A 346 7.05 30.22 -19.72
N LEU A 347 6.72 28.99 -20.14
CA LEU A 347 5.87 28.08 -19.38
C LEU A 347 6.54 27.61 -18.09
N CYS A 348 7.84 27.31 -18.13
CA CYS A 348 8.64 26.96 -16.95
C CYS A 348 8.71 28.11 -15.94
N GLU A 349 8.96 29.33 -16.43
CA GLU A 349 8.98 30.55 -15.61
C GLU A 349 7.60 30.83 -14.99
N PHE A 350 6.52 30.66 -15.77
CA PHE A 350 5.15 30.87 -15.32
C PHE A 350 4.78 30.01 -14.11
N VAL A 351 5.20 28.74 -14.08
CA VAL A 351 4.99 27.87 -12.91
C VAL A 351 6.06 28.02 -11.83
N GLY A 352 7.00 28.96 -12.01
CA GLY A 352 8.14 29.19 -11.12
C GLY A 352 9.02 27.97 -10.95
N HIS A 353 9.20 27.19 -12.02
CA HIS A 353 10.02 25.98 -12.07
C HIS A 353 9.61 24.91 -11.04
N VAL A 354 8.35 24.89 -10.59
CA VAL A 354 7.84 23.87 -9.67
C VAL A 354 7.50 22.60 -10.44
N PRO A 355 8.06 21.42 -10.09
CA PRO A 355 7.82 20.16 -10.80
C PRO A 355 6.34 19.86 -11.04
N LEU A 356 5.49 20.02 -10.01
CA LEU A 356 4.05 19.78 -10.14
C LEU A 356 3.41 20.67 -11.22
N GLY A 357 3.78 21.94 -11.29
CA GLY A 357 3.28 22.85 -12.32
C GLY A 357 3.72 22.44 -13.73
N ILE A 358 4.94 21.95 -13.87
CA ILE A 358 5.48 21.43 -15.14
C ILE A 358 4.68 20.19 -15.59
N TYR A 359 4.45 19.22 -14.69
CA TYR A 359 3.61 18.06 -14.98
C TYR A 359 2.18 18.46 -15.35
N GLN A 360 1.60 19.45 -14.68
CA GLN A 360 0.25 19.95 -14.99
C GLN A 360 0.17 20.57 -16.38
N ILE A 361 1.14 21.41 -16.75
CA ILE A 361 1.23 21.98 -18.10
C ILE A 361 1.33 20.88 -19.15
N ALA A 362 2.20 19.88 -18.93
CA ALA A 362 2.34 18.76 -19.85
C ALA A 362 1.05 17.91 -19.95
N ALA A 363 0.34 17.70 -18.82
CA ALA A 363 -0.89 16.92 -18.78
C ALA A 363 -2.07 17.57 -19.52
N LEU A 364 -2.13 18.91 -19.55
CA LEU A 364 -3.13 19.66 -20.34
C LEU A 364 -3.01 19.42 -21.86
N ARG A 365 -1.93 18.76 -22.29
CA ARG A 365 -1.66 18.41 -23.67
C ARG A 365 -2.16 17.01 -24.07
N GLN A 366 -2.78 16.24 -23.16
CA GLN A 366 -3.42 14.99 -23.59
C GLN A 366 -4.43 15.30 -24.71
N PRO A 367 -4.31 14.65 -25.88
CA PRO A 367 -5.08 15.04 -27.04
C PRO A 367 -6.57 14.93 -26.72
N SER A 368 -7.30 16.01 -26.97
CA SER A 368 -8.76 15.95 -27.13
C SER A 368 -9.05 14.78 -28.06
N GLY A 369 -9.61 13.71 -27.51
CA GLY A 369 -9.88 12.48 -28.24
C GLY A 369 -10.65 12.77 -29.52
N ARG A 370 -10.15 12.21 -30.62
CA ARG A 370 -10.92 11.97 -31.85
C ARG A 370 -11.84 10.79 -31.66
#